data_AF-A0A8B7DNQ6-F1
#
_entry.id   AF-A0A8B7DNQ6-F1
#
_cell.length_a   1.000
_cell.length_b   1.000
_cell.length_c   1.000
_cell.angle_alpha   90.00
_cell.angle_beta   90.00
_cell.angle_gamma   90.00
#
_symmetry.space_group_name_H-M   'P 1'
#
loop_
_entity.id
_entity.type
_entity.pdbx_description
1 polymer ?
#
loop_
_entity_poly.entity_id
_entity_poly.type
_entity_poly.pdbx_seq_one_letter_code
_entity_poly.pdbx_strand_id
1 'polypeptide(L)'
;MKDEEGITSLPTDLSVVFDLCDQVQYPITHKLFKIIKTCPVSVASAERSFSTLRRTKNLLRTQMTENRLVGLVLLNVHREIPVNVEKVDRFVNSGNRKLEFVI
;
A
#
# COMPACT_ATOMS: atom_id res chain seq x y z
N MET A 1 5.59 -10.48 49.74
CA MET A 1 5.38 -11.91 49.43
C MET A 1 3.95 -12.06 48.95
N LYS A 2 3.78 -12.57 47.72
CA LYS A 2 2.53 -12.80 46.97
C LYS A 2 1.91 -11.51 46.44
N ASP A 3 2.27 -11.05 45.24
CA ASP A 3 2.10 -11.68 43.91
C ASP A 3 0.62 -11.87 43.56
N GLU A 4 0.27 -11.48 42.33
CA GLU A 4 -0.98 -11.78 41.61
C GLU A 4 -2.14 -10.77 41.68
N GLU A 5 -1.89 -9.51 41.34
CA GLU A 5 -2.92 -8.74 40.59
C GLU A 5 -2.80 -9.17 39.12
N GLY A 6 -3.53 -10.24 38.81
CA GLY A 6 -3.49 -10.95 37.55
C GLY A 6 -3.75 -10.03 36.36
N ILE A 7 -2.72 -9.91 35.51
CA ILE A 7 -2.74 -9.88 34.05
C ILE A 7 -4.18 -9.78 33.51
N THR A 8 -4.75 -8.58 33.50
CA THR A 8 -6.02 -8.32 32.85
C THR A 8 -5.80 -8.50 31.36
N SER A 9 -6.09 -9.71 30.87
CA SER A 9 -6.04 -10.18 29.48
C SER A 9 -5.20 -9.30 28.56
N LEU A 10 -3.92 -9.66 28.41
CA LEU A 10 -3.00 -9.05 27.44
C LEU A 10 -3.79 -8.68 26.17
N PRO A 11 -3.92 -7.38 25.82
CA PRO A 11 -4.75 -6.99 24.71
C PRO A 11 -4.26 -7.75 23.49
N THR A 12 -5.10 -8.64 22.96
CA THR A 12 -4.77 -9.41 21.77
C THR A 12 -4.62 -8.48 20.56
N ASP A 13 -5.14 -7.26 20.68
CA ASP A 13 -5.07 -6.23 19.66
C ASP A 13 -3.82 -5.34 19.81
N LEU A 14 -2.98 -5.41 18.78
CA LEU A 14 -1.77 -4.61 18.62
C LEU A 14 -2.05 -3.10 18.63
N SER A 15 -3.26 -2.70 18.25
CA SER A 15 -3.70 -1.29 18.20
C SER A 15 -3.70 -0.65 19.58
N VAL A 16 -4.23 -1.36 20.59
CA VAL A 16 -4.35 -0.89 21.97
C VAL A 16 -2.97 -0.78 22.64
N VAL A 17 -2.09 -1.74 22.36
CA VAL A 17 -0.71 -1.76 22.88
C VAL A 17 0.11 -0.60 22.31
N PHE A 18 -0.13 -0.24 21.04
CA PHE A 18 0.52 0.91 20.40
C PHE A 18 0.12 2.24 21.06
N ASP A 19 -1.18 2.44 21.34
CA ASP A 19 -1.68 3.68 21.93
C ASP A 19 -1.25 3.86 23.40
N LEU A 20 -1.01 2.74 24.11
CA LEU A 20 -0.46 2.76 25.47
C LEU A 20 1.06 2.99 25.50
N CYS A 21 1.76 2.71 24.41
CA CYS A 21 3.21 2.84 24.32
C CYS A 21 3.60 4.30 24.07
N ASP A 22 3.97 5.02 25.13
CA ASP A 22 4.44 6.40 25.03
C ASP A 22 5.74 6.50 24.19
N GLN A 23 5.67 7.32 23.14
CA GLN A 23 6.77 7.57 22.20
C GLN A 23 8.00 8.19 22.88
N VAL A 24 7.80 8.90 24.00
CA VAL A 24 8.88 9.60 24.72
C VAL A 24 9.70 8.64 25.57
N GLN A 25 9.05 7.69 26.25
CA GLN A 25 9.72 6.74 27.14
C GLN A 25 10.32 5.55 26.39
N TYR A 26 9.67 5.09 25.31
CA TYR A 26 10.10 3.91 24.55
C TYR A 26 10.15 4.16 23.03
N PRO A 27 11.08 5.01 22.55
CA PRO A 27 11.13 5.43 21.14
C PRO A 27 11.46 4.28 20.18
N ILE A 28 12.20 3.27 20.62
CA ILE A 28 12.55 2.09 19.80
C ILE A 28 11.33 1.17 19.67
N THR A 29 10.65 0.90 20.77
CA THR A 29 9.46 0.04 20.81
C THR A 29 8.32 0.66 20.00
N HIS A 30 8.10 1.97 20.11
CA HIS A 30 7.10 2.69 19.32
C HIS A 30 7.41 2.64 17.80
N LYS A 31 8.68 2.76 17.41
CA LYS A 31 9.11 2.59 16.00
C LYS A 31 8.87 1.16 15.50
N LEU A 32 9.16 0.15 16.32
CA LEU A 32 8.94 -1.25 15.97
C LEU A 32 7.45 -1.52 15.74
N PHE A 33 6.58 -1.07 16.65
CA PHE A 33 5.14 -1.21 16.48
C PHE A 33 4.63 -0.49 15.23
N LYS A 34 5.17 0.70 14.93
CA LYS A 34 4.85 1.42 13.69
C LYS A 34 5.22 0.59 12.46
N ILE A 35 6.40 -0.03 12.44
CA ILE A 35 6.84 -0.90 11.35
C ILE A 35 5.91 -2.11 11.23
N ILE A 36 5.58 -2.78 12.34
CA ILE A 36 4.69 -3.94 12.35
C ILE A 36 3.29 -3.56 11.86
N LYS A 37 2.78 -2.36 12.21
CA LYS A 37 1.48 -1.85 11.76
C LYS A 37 1.48 -1.48 10.27
N THR A 38 2.61 -1.02 9.73
CA THR A 38 2.77 -0.73 8.30
C THR A 38 3.06 -1.97 7.46
N CYS A 39 3.70 -2.98 8.06
CA CYS A 39 3.89 -4.26 7.42
C CYS A 39 2.52 -4.95 7.41
N PRO A 40 1.96 -5.28 6.25
CA PRO A 40 0.73 -6.05 6.24
C PRO A 40 1.04 -7.40 6.91
N VAL A 41 0.52 -7.62 8.11
CA VAL A 41 0.63 -8.90 8.84
C VAL A 41 0.08 -10.05 7.98
N SER A 42 -0.73 -9.73 6.97
CA SER A 42 -1.19 -10.67 5.95
C SER A 42 -0.49 -10.46 4.59
N VAL A 43 0.24 -11.49 4.16
CA VAL A 43 0.64 -11.68 2.75
C VAL A 43 -0.54 -11.59 1.78
N ALA A 44 -1.77 -11.82 2.26
CA ALA A 44 -3.01 -11.75 1.48
C ALA A 44 -3.20 -10.42 0.72
N SER A 45 -2.79 -9.27 1.26
CA SER A 45 -2.92 -7.99 0.56
C SER A 45 -1.99 -7.92 -0.67
N ALA A 46 -0.74 -8.34 -0.51
CA ALA A 46 0.23 -8.44 -1.60
C ALA A 46 -0.16 -9.54 -2.60
N GLU A 47 -0.60 -10.71 -2.14
CA GLU A 47 -1.10 -11.77 -3.01
C GLU A 47 -2.31 -11.32 -3.82
N ARG A 48 -3.22 -10.54 -3.22
CA ARG A 48 -4.38 -9.95 -3.91
C ARG A 48 -3.92 -8.93 -4.97
N SER A 49 -2.92 -8.09 -4.68
CA SER A 49 -2.38 -7.14 -5.66
C SER A 49 -1.63 -7.85 -6.80
N PHE A 50 -0.85 -8.89 -6.52
CA PHE A 50 -0.20 -9.71 -7.55
C PHE A 50 -1.19 -10.54 -8.38
N SER A 51 -2.26 -11.05 -7.75
CA SER A 51 -3.33 -11.77 -8.44
C SER A 51 -4.09 -10.85 -9.39
N THR A 52 -4.43 -9.63 -8.95
CA THR A 52 -5.05 -8.61 -9.82
C THR A 52 -4.11 -8.17 -10.94
N LEU A 53 -2.82 -7.98 -10.66
CA LEU A 53 -1.80 -7.70 -11.68
C LEU A 53 -1.73 -8.82 -12.73
N ARG A 54 -1.69 -10.09 -12.30
CA ARG A 54 -1.68 -11.26 -13.19
C ARG A 54 -2.94 -11.32 -14.05
N ARG A 55 -4.11 -11.01 -13.47
CA ARG A 55 -5.38 -10.91 -14.23
C ARG A 55 -5.33 -9.79 -15.26
N THR A 56 -4.86 -8.59 -14.91
CA THR A 56 -4.72 -7.46 -15.83
C THR A 56 -3.75 -7.78 -16.97
N LYS A 57 -2.60 -8.39 -16.65
CA LYS A 57 -1.61 -8.83 -17.65
C LYS A 57 -2.18 -9.89 -18.60
N ASN A 58 -2.91 -10.86 -18.07
CA ASN A 58 -3.54 -11.91 -18.88
C ASN A 58 -4.70 -11.38 -19.75
N LEU A 59 -5.54 -10.50 -19.20
CA LEU A 59 -6.67 -9.87 -19.91
C LEU A 59 -6.18 -9.09 -21.13
N LEU A 60 -5.10 -8.33 -20.96
CA LEU A 60 -4.53 -7.52 -22.04
C LEU A 60 -3.73 -8.35 -23.05
N ARG A 61 -3.37 -9.60 -22.72
CA ARG A 61 -2.62 -10.55 -23.59
C ARG A 61 -1.42 -9.94 -24.32
N THR A 62 -0.79 -8.92 -23.73
CA THR A 62 0.23 -8.10 -24.37
C THR A 62 1.65 -8.42 -23.90
N GLN A 63 2.60 -8.44 -24.83
CA GLN A 63 4.00 -8.10 -24.54
C GLN A 63 4.09 -6.57 -24.34
N MET A 64 3.79 -6.10 -23.13
CA MET A 64 3.94 -4.70 -22.76
C MET A 64 5.17 -4.51 -21.89
N THR A 65 5.88 -3.40 -22.10
CA THR A 65 7.02 -3.00 -21.27
C THR A 65 6.57 -2.80 -19.82
N GLU A 66 7.43 -3.17 -18.87
CA GLU A 66 7.16 -3.10 -17.43
C GLU A 66 6.64 -1.72 -17.00
N ASN A 67 7.28 -0.64 -17.48
CA ASN A 67 6.87 0.74 -17.20
C ASN A 67 5.39 1.02 -17.53
N ARG A 68 4.90 0.47 -18.65
CA ARG A 68 3.52 0.68 -19.10
C ARG A 68 2.53 -0.12 -18.25
N LEU A 69 2.91 -1.33 -17.86
CA LEU A 69 2.12 -2.17 -16.96
C LEU A 69 2.03 -1.55 -15.56
N VAL A 70 3.16 -1.10 -15.01
CA VAL A 70 3.21 -0.43 -13.70
C VAL A 70 2.34 0.82 -13.70
N GLY A 71 2.41 1.66 -14.74
CA GLY A 71 1.55 2.83 -14.87
C GLY A 71 0.05 2.49 -14.86
N LEU A 72 -0.37 1.45 -15.59
CA LEU A 72 -1.77 1.00 -15.62
C LEU A 72 -2.24 0.45 -14.26
N VAL A 73 -1.36 -0.27 -13.56
CA VAL A 73 -1.67 -0.85 -12.25
C VAL A 73 -1.79 0.26 -11.21
N LEU A 74 -0.91 1.26 -11.27
CA LEU A 74 -0.96 2.43 -10.40
C LEU A 74 -2.28 3.20 -10.59
N LEU A 75 -2.72 3.39 -11.83
CA LEU A 75 -4.04 3.96 -12.14
C LEU A 75 -5.20 3.09 -11.61
N ASN A 76 -5.03 1.75 -11.62
CA ASN A 76 -6.06 0.83 -11.13
C ASN A 76 -6.19 0.80 -9.61
N VAL A 77 -5.07 0.98 -8.88
CA VAL A 77 -5.03 1.05 -7.42
C VAL A 77 -5.49 2.43 -6.93
N HIS A 78 -5.04 3.51 -7.57
CA HIS A 78 -5.37 4.88 -7.18
C HIS A 78 -6.55 5.47 -7.97
N ARG A 79 -7.70 4.76 -7.97
CA ARG A 79 -8.92 5.23 -8.66
C ARG A 79 -9.55 6.48 -8.03
N GLU A 80 -9.16 6.80 -6.80
CA GLU A 80 -9.65 7.97 -6.07
C GLU A 80 -9.01 9.29 -6.56
N ILE A 81 -7.93 9.21 -7.34
CA ILE A 81 -7.30 10.39 -7.94
C ILE A 81 -8.08 10.74 -9.20
N PRO A 82 -8.74 11.92 -9.26
CA PRO A 82 -9.51 12.32 -10.42
C PRO A 82 -8.58 12.51 -11.62
N VAL A 83 -8.83 11.75 -12.69
CA VAL A 83 -8.11 11.90 -13.95
C VAL A 83 -8.65 13.13 -14.66
N ASN A 84 -7.79 14.13 -14.87
CA ASN A 84 -8.16 15.33 -15.62
C ASN A 84 -8.30 14.99 -17.12
N VAL A 85 -9.54 14.89 -17.59
CA VAL A 85 -9.88 14.47 -18.96
C VAL A 85 -9.32 15.44 -20.00
N GLU A 86 -9.28 16.75 -19.71
CA GLU A 86 -8.71 17.73 -20.65
C GLU A 86 -7.19 17.54 -20.85
N LYS A 87 -6.46 17.12 -19.81
CA LYS A 87 -5.04 16.79 -19.96
C LYS A 87 -4.85 15.55 -20.83
N VAL A 88 -5.73 14.56 -20.70
CA VAL A 88 -5.72 13.37 -21.56
C VAL A 88 -6.04 13.74 -22.99
N ASP A 89 -7.03 14.60 -23.21
CA ASP A 89 -7.45 15.03 -24.55
C ASP A 89 -6.38 15.89 -25.24
N ARG A 90 -5.77 16.82 -24.51
CA ARG A 90 -4.57 17.54 -24.98
C ARG A 90 -3.42 16.59 -25.32
N PHE A 91 -3.20 15.54 -24.52
CA PHE A 91 -2.16 14.56 -24.78
C PHE A 91 -2.42 13.74 -26.04
N VAL A 92 -3.65 13.23 -26.23
CA VAL A 92 -4.05 12.49 -27.43
C VAL A 92 -3.90 13.36 -28.68
N ASN A 93 -4.31 14.63 -28.60
CA ASN A 93 -4.22 15.59 -29.70
C ASN A 93 -2.79 16.09 -29.96
N SER A 94 -1.87 15.98 -29.00
CA SER A 94 -0.47 16.41 -29.17
C SER A 94 0.37 15.52 -30.09
N GLY A 95 -0.14 14.35 -30.50
CA GLY A 95 0.58 13.40 -31.37
C GLY A 95 1.77 12.68 -30.70
N ASN A 96 2.22 13.15 -29.54
CA ASN A 96 3.28 12.52 -28.75
C ASN A 96 2.73 11.30 -28.01
N ARG A 97 3.05 10.11 -28.52
CA ARG A 97 2.64 8.83 -27.90
C ARG A 97 3.54 8.38 -26.74
N LYS A 98 4.53 9.20 -26.35
CA LYS A 98 5.46 8.95 -25.24
C LYS A 98 5.26 10.02 -24.18
N LEU A 99 4.83 9.61 -22.99
CA LEU A 99 4.95 10.40 -21.77
C LEU A 99 6.30 10.08 -21.16
N GLU A 100 7.17 11.09 -21.03
CA GLU A 100 8.35 10.97 -20.21
C GLU A 100 7.93 11.16 -18.75
N PHE A 101 7.90 10.07 -18.00
CA PHE A 101 7.68 10.13 -16.57
C PHE A 101 9.05 10.37 -15.93
N VAL A 102 9.33 11.64 -15.62
CA VAL A 102 10.44 12.00 -14.74
C VAL A 102 10.00 11.59 -13.34
N ILE A 103 10.65 10.54 -12.81
CA ILE A 103 10.52 10.11 -11.41
C ILE A 103 11.47 10.94 -10.57
#